data_AF-A0A7S1D7V4-F1
#
_entry.id   AF-A0A7S1D7V4-F1
#
_cell.length_a   1.000
_cell.length_b   1.000
_cell.length_c   1.000
_cell.angle_alpha   90.00
_cell.angle_beta   90.00
_cell.angle_gamma   90.00
#
_symmetry.space_group_name_H-M   'P 1'
#
loop_
_entity.id
_entity.type
_entity.pdbx_description
1 polymer ?
#
loop_
_entity_poly.entity_id
_entity_poly.type
_entity_poly.pdbx_seq_one_letter_code
_entity_poly.pdbx_strand_id
1 'polypeptide(L)'
;ENMYPTINNDHVQHSLDVVRIITERYKNHPAVFALEPINEPWEMSPLPVLKQFYWDSYLIVKTIAPHWKFAIHDSFRFAPYFWGGFMAGCPDRAIDTHIYQAWFNPASRAAFYANACSESAAITAMEQAFGPVIVGEWSLATDNCAMWLNGFNDNLNGYPKLPCKFIPCPGPYMGLEQPGTPVNPSLPLQGPYGTGVSGPIYGLCPIDRDWYKSSAQPASGPEWVLSPPGAPAQLDDTQKVRYNLAIKKLEAFSYAHGTYFWNFRTEIDEPAWSYLGAVKAGYMPTGSLNTPDIQQACSLEDAGLFVCVCKPGQLASAVHAGMAYALNVEGNYSQAWIYKIHGADLVSNATVIFNAFFQKYRLIGATCDFGGVATLEFANRTYNSSINFTNSQFYVQVNVPVYRGPALWVLILGGIGVALVGSVAGFLVAMNFSPAFNKKVRESGFFEPLKNSNNIIARSSLSLLALADEYDNIPDADPNRLT
;
A
#
# COMPACT_ATOMS: atom_id res chain seq x y z
N GLU A 1 -6.38 24.94 17.57
CA GLU A 1 -7.57 24.10 17.28
C GLU A 1 -8.30 24.71 16.10
N ASN A 2 -8.48 23.96 15.02
CA ASN A 2 -9.19 24.43 13.83
C ASN A 2 -10.70 24.42 14.11
N MET A 3 -11.20 25.43 14.81
CA MET A 3 -12.64 25.63 15.01
C MET A 3 -13.15 26.66 14.01
N TYR A 4 -14.35 26.41 13.47
CA TYR A 4 -15.04 27.41 12.68
C TYR A 4 -15.27 28.67 13.55
N PRO A 5 -14.78 29.85 13.14
CA PRO A 5 -14.86 31.05 13.97
C PRO A 5 -16.28 31.60 14.07
N THR A 6 -17.13 31.26 13.10
CA THR A 6 -18.55 31.66 13.03
C THR A 6 -19.37 30.56 12.35
N ILE A 7 -20.65 30.49 12.70
CA ILE A 7 -21.63 29.65 12.01
C ILE A 7 -22.39 30.52 11.01
N ASN A 8 -22.38 30.12 9.73
CA ASN A 8 -23.18 30.77 8.70
C ASN A 8 -24.59 30.14 8.67
N ASN A 9 -25.51 30.74 9.42
CA ASN A 9 -26.89 30.24 9.52
C ASN A 9 -27.66 30.33 8.19
N ASP A 10 -27.31 31.26 7.30
CA ASP A 10 -27.97 31.38 5.99
C ASP A 10 -27.68 30.16 5.12
N HIS A 11 -26.45 29.63 5.17
CA HIS A 11 -26.10 28.40 4.46
C HIS A 11 -26.75 27.17 5.08
N VAL A 12 -26.87 27.11 6.42
CA VAL A 12 -27.62 26.05 7.10
C VAL A 12 -29.08 26.06 6.66
N GLN A 13 -29.71 27.23 6.66
CA GLN A 13 -31.10 27.38 6.23
C GLN A 13 -31.28 27.03 4.75
N HIS A 14 -30.38 27.50 3.89
CA HIS A 14 -30.40 27.15 2.47
C HIS A 14 -30.36 25.63 2.26
N SER A 15 -29.51 24.90 2.99
CA SER A 15 -29.45 23.45 2.92
C SER A 15 -30.76 22.78 3.40
N LEU A 16 -31.39 23.29 4.45
CA LEU A 16 -32.71 22.80 4.90
C LEU A 16 -33.81 23.06 3.86
N ASP A 17 -33.77 24.19 3.17
CA ASP A 17 -34.70 24.52 2.09
C ASP A 17 -34.49 23.56 0.90
N VAL A 18 -33.24 23.20 0.58
CA VAL A 18 -32.94 22.19 -0.44
C VAL A 18 -33.47 20.81 -0.04
N VAL A 19 -33.29 20.38 1.22
CA VAL A 19 -33.87 19.13 1.75
C VAL A 19 -35.39 19.12 1.56
N ARG A 20 -36.06 20.24 1.87
CA ARG A 20 -37.51 20.39 1.62
C ARG A 20 -37.85 20.26 0.14
N ILE A 21 -37.16 20.97 -0.74
CA ILE A 21 -37.39 20.94 -2.20
C ILE A 21 -37.25 19.53 -2.76
N ILE A 22 -36.19 18.81 -2.38
CA ILE A 22 -35.96 17.43 -2.82
C ILE A 22 -37.09 16.52 -2.32
N THR A 23 -37.45 16.64 -1.05
CA THR A 23 -38.50 15.81 -0.44
C THR A 23 -39.86 16.08 -1.10
N GLU A 24 -40.26 17.33 -1.28
CA GLU A 24 -41.53 17.69 -1.92
C GLU A 24 -41.61 17.19 -3.36
N ARG A 25 -40.49 17.29 -4.10
CA ARG A 25 -40.40 16.88 -5.50
C ARG A 25 -40.55 15.38 -5.67
N TYR A 26 -39.91 14.59 -4.82
CA TYR A 26 -39.82 13.14 -5.02
C TYR A 26 -40.66 12.30 -4.04
N LYS A 27 -41.37 12.88 -3.07
CA LYS A 27 -42.14 12.15 -2.03
C LYS A 27 -43.04 11.01 -2.51
N ASN A 28 -43.54 11.07 -3.74
CA ASN A 28 -44.43 10.05 -4.32
C ASN A 28 -43.69 9.09 -5.28
N HIS A 29 -42.39 9.27 -5.49
CA HIS A 29 -41.62 8.46 -6.41
C HIS A 29 -41.22 7.13 -5.74
N PRO A 30 -41.69 5.97 -6.24
CA PRO A 30 -41.54 4.69 -5.55
C PRO A 30 -40.09 4.20 -5.44
N ALA A 31 -39.18 4.73 -6.26
CA ALA A 31 -37.76 4.39 -6.21
C ALA A 31 -36.99 5.10 -5.09
N VAL A 32 -37.55 6.13 -4.45
CA VAL A 32 -36.84 6.82 -3.36
C VAL A 32 -37.10 6.09 -2.05
N PHE A 33 -36.02 5.53 -1.50
CA PHE A 33 -36.05 4.74 -0.28
C PHE A 33 -35.67 5.54 0.97
N ALA A 34 -34.65 6.40 0.83
CA ALA A 34 -34.08 7.18 1.91
C ALA A 34 -33.61 8.54 1.40
N LEU A 35 -33.45 9.50 2.31
CA LEU A 35 -32.71 10.74 2.09
C LEU A 35 -31.58 10.84 3.11
N GLU A 36 -30.39 11.17 2.63
CA GLU A 36 -29.30 11.70 3.45
C GLU A 36 -29.14 13.20 3.16
N PRO A 37 -29.24 14.09 4.16
CA PRO A 37 -29.33 15.52 3.92
C PRO A 37 -27.98 16.19 3.61
N ILE A 38 -26.86 15.56 3.98
CA ILE A 38 -25.50 16.06 3.75
C ILE A 38 -24.51 14.91 3.77
N ASN A 39 -23.62 14.88 2.77
CA ASN A 39 -22.51 13.94 2.71
C ASN A 39 -21.27 14.49 3.44
N GLU A 40 -20.55 13.64 4.16
CA GLU A 40 -19.22 13.93 4.73
C GLU A 40 -19.02 15.33 5.36
N PRO A 41 -19.91 15.79 6.28
CA PRO A 41 -19.63 17.01 7.03
C PRO A 41 -18.31 16.86 7.80
N TRP A 42 -17.39 17.80 7.57
CA TRP A 42 -16.02 17.73 8.09
C TRP A 42 -15.98 17.47 9.61
N GLU A 43 -15.02 16.67 10.08
CA GLU A 43 -14.89 16.21 11.47
C GLU A 43 -14.97 17.33 12.51
N MET A 44 -14.38 18.50 12.18
CA MET A 44 -14.30 19.67 13.04
C MET A 44 -15.58 20.52 13.05
N SER A 45 -16.63 20.11 12.32
CA SER A 45 -17.94 20.78 12.37
C SER A 45 -18.52 20.67 13.79
N PRO A 46 -18.96 21.79 14.41
CA PRO A 46 -19.48 21.78 15.78
C PRO A 46 -20.65 20.80 15.91
N LEU A 47 -20.44 19.74 16.69
CA LEU A 47 -21.37 18.62 16.78
C LEU A 47 -22.80 19.06 17.18
N PRO A 48 -23.02 20.02 18.10
CA PRO A 48 -24.36 20.50 18.41
C PRO A 48 -25.08 21.12 17.21
N VAL A 49 -24.37 21.90 16.38
CA VAL A 49 -24.94 22.55 15.19
C VAL A 49 -25.28 21.49 14.14
N LEU A 50 -24.38 20.53 13.92
CA LEU A 50 -24.62 19.44 12.98
C LEU A 50 -25.81 18.55 13.41
N LYS A 51 -25.90 18.20 14.70
CA LYS A 51 -27.03 17.44 15.25
C LYS A 51 -28.35 18.21 15.12
N GLN A 52 -28.33 19.52 15.31
CA GLN A 52 -29.52 20.35 15.09
C GLN A 52 -29.93 20.33 13.60
N PHE A 53 -28.99 20.48 12.66
CA PHE A 53 -29.26 20.38 11.23
C PHE A 53 -29.86 19.02 10.84
N TYR A 54 -29.33 17.92 11.38
CA TYR A 54 -29.89 16.58 11.15
C TYR A 54 -31.30 16.44 11.72
N TRP A 55 -31.55 16.98 12.91
CA TRP A 55 -32.88 16.97 13.52
C TRP A 55 -33.91 17.75 12.70
N ASP A 56 -33.56 18.96 12.27
CA ASP A 56 -34.45 19.80 11.47
C ASP A 56 -34.72 19.17 10.10
N SER A 57 -33.69 18.60 9.47
CA SER A 57 -33.82 17.83 8.22
C SER A 57 -34.73 16.61 8.38
N TYR A 58 -34.57 15.86 9.47
CA TYR A 58 -35.41 14.70 9.78
C TYR A 58 -36.89 15.11 9.93
N LEU A 59 -37.17 16.20 10.65
CA LEU A 59 -38.52 16.72 10.81
C LEU A 59 -39.14 17.15 9.48
N ILE A 60 -38.37 17.80 8.60
CA ILE A 60 -38.81 18.15 7.24
C ILE A 60 -39.19 16.87 6.46
N VAL A 61 -38.30 15.88 6.42
CA VAL A 61 -38.52 14.63 5.70
C VAL A 61 -39.75 13.89 6.25
N LYS A 62 -39.85 13.72 7.57
CA LYS A 62 -40.95 12.97 8.18
C LYS A 62 -42.31 13.69 8.09
N THR A 63 -42.31 15.02 8.00
CA THR A 63 -43.56 15.79 7.78
C THR A 63 -44.07 15.64 6.34
N ILE A 64 -43.18 15.56 5.36
CA ILE A 64 -43.54 15.60 3.93
C ILE A 64 -43.66 14.20 3.33
N ALA A 65 -42.75 13.30 3.72
CA ALA A 65 -42.62 11.92 3.24
C ALA A 65 -42.37 10.97 4.44
N PRO A 66 -43.35 10.75 5.33
CA PRO A 66 -43.18 9.96 6.56
C PRO A 66 -42.69 8.52 6.34
N HIS A 67 -42.92 7.96 5.14
CA HIS A 67 -42.56 6.61 4.73
C HIS A 67 -41.10 6.49 4.24
N TRP A 68 -40.39 7.58 4.02
CA TRP A 68 -38.97 7.55 3.68
C TRP A 68 -38.12 7.22 4.90
N LYS A 69 -37.03 6.50 4.67
CA LYS A 69 -35.94 6.40 5.65
C LYS A 69 -35.11 7.68 5.65
N PHE A 70 -34.37 7.88 6.73
CA PHE A 70 -33.50 9.05 6.89
C PHE A 70 -32.11 8.59 7.34
N ALA A 71 -31.09 8.90 6.55
CA ALA A 71 -29.71 8.59 6.88
C ALA A 71 -28.98 9.85 7.35
N ILE A 72 -27.97 9.68 8.22
CA ILE A 72 -27.04 10.74 8.60
C ILE A 72 -25.62 10.22 8.44
N HIS A 73 -24.73 11.01 7.86
CA HIS A 73 -23.30 10.70 7.85
C HIS A 73 -22.69 10.91 9.24
N ASP A 74 -21.74 10.05 9.62
CA ASP A 74 -21.06 10.04 10.94
C ASP A 74 -20.10 11.21 11.20
N SER A 75 -19.88 12.07 10.21
CA SER A 75 -18.97 13.22 10.25
C SER A 75 -17.54 12.84 10.64
N PHE A 76 -17.02 11.73 10.09
CA PHE A 76 -15.71 11.15 10.40
C PHE A 76 -15.54 10.75 11.88
N ARG A 77 -16.66 10.61 12.60
CA ARG A 77 -16.72 10.34 14.05
C ARG A 77 -17.53 9.10 14.36
N PHE A 78 -17.17 7.97 13.75
CA PHE A 78 -17.86 6.68 13.90
C PHE A 78 -17.64 6.02 15.28
N ALA A 79 -18.14 6.63 16.35
CA ALA A 79 -18.10 6.03 17.68
C ALA A 79 -19.39 6.28 18.49
N PRO A 80 -19.83 5.30 19.30
CA PRO A 80 -21.01 5.45 20.17
C PRO A 80 -21.01 6.70 21.04
N TYR A 81 -19.83 7.18 21.45
CA TYR A 81 -19.71 8.41 22.23
C TYR A 81 -20.28 9.65 21.53
N PHE A 82 -20.16 9.73 20.20
CA PHE A 82 -20.64 10.87 19.42
C PHE A 82 -22.09 10.74 19.03
N TRP A 83 -22.53 9.54 18.62
CA TRP A 83 -23.84 9.34 17.99
C TRP A 83 -24.80 8.52 18.83
N GLY A 84 -24.33 7.71 19.78
CA GLY A 84 -25.15 6.85 20.61
C GLY A 84 -26.31 7.59 21.28
N GLY A 85 -27.52 7.04 21.15
CA GLY A 85 -28.75 7.62 21.68
C GLY A 85 -29.26 8.89 20.96
N PHE A 86 -28.50 9.48 20.02
CA PHE A 86 -29.00 10.60 19.23
C PHE A 86 -30.22 10.16 18.42
N MET A 87 -31.31 10.93 18.49
CA MET A 87 -32.60 10.60 17.86
C MET A 87 -33.21 9.26 18.33
N ALA A 88 -32.86 8.77 19.53
CA ALA A 88 -33.51 7.59 20.10
C ALA A 88 -35.04 7.73 20.11
N GLY A 89 -35.74 6.67 19.70
CA GLY A 89 -37.20 6.67 19.53
C GLY A 89 -37.73 7.21 18.19
N CYS A 90 -36.87 7.80 17.34
CA CYS A 90 -37.25 8.22 15.99
C CYS A 90 -37.24 7.02 15.02
N PRO A 91 -38.34 6.72 14.31
CA PRO A 91 -38.39 5.62 13.35
C PRO A 91 -37.58 5.87 12.08
N ASP A 92 -37.21 4.78 11.41
CA ASP A 92 -36.58 4.74 10.08
C ASP A 92 -35.32 5.60 9.91
N ARG A 93 -34.54 5.76 10.98
CA ARG A 93 -33.23 6.39 10.91
C ARG A 93 -32.11 5.36 10.73
N ALA A 94 -31.07 5.74 10.02
CA ALA A 94 -29.82 5.01 9.89
C ALA A 94 -28.63 5.98 10.02
N ILE A 95 -27.46 5.44 10.36
CA ILE A 95 -26.20 6.18 10.30
C ILE A 95 -25.37 5.61 9.15
N ASP A 96 -24.81 6.50 8.34
CA ASP A 96 -23.89 6.20 7.27
C ASP A 96 -22.44 6.39 7.73
N THR A 97 -21.58 5.45 7.37
CA THR A 97 -20.14 5.50 7.60
C THR A 97 -19.37 5.12 6.34
N HIS A 98 -18.26 5.82 6.11
CA HIS A 98 -17.41 5.66 4.94
C HIS A 98 -16.07 5.03 5.33
N ILE A 99 -15.75 3.88 4.75
CA ILE A 99 -14.64 3.03 5.18
C ILE A 99 -13.63 2.84 4.04
N TYR A 100 -12.56 3.63 4.10
CA TYR A 100 -11.48 3.64 3.12
C TYR A 100 -10.13 3.26 3.72
N GLN A 101 -9.30 2.63 2.88
CA GLN A 101 -7.92 2.28 3.22
C GLN A 101 -6.89 2.95 2.29
N ALA A 102 -7.34 3.73 1.31
CA ALA A 102 -6.49 4.44 0.35
C ALA A 102 -5.51 5.43 1.00
N TRP A 103 -5.91 6.02 2.13
CA TRP A 103 -5.10 6.97 2.89
C TRP A 103 -4.36 6.32 4.06
N PHE A 104 -4.33 4.98 4.16
CA PHE A 104 -3.53 4.32 5.18
C PHE A 104 -2.04 4.53 4.94
N ASN A 105 -1.26 4.47 6.02
CA ASN A 105 0.19 4.39 5.86
C ASN A 105 0.55 3.10 5.13
N PRO A 106 1.66 3.10 4.36
CA PRO A 106 2.12 1.90 3.67
C PRO A 106 2.27 0.71 4.62
N ALA A 107 1.49 -0.33 4.37
CA ALA A 107 1.39 -1.49 5.24
C ALA A 107 1.38 -2.80 4.44
N SER A 108 1.56 -3.92 5.13
CA SER A 108 1.45 -5.24 4.51
C SER A 108 0.00 -5.55 4.15
N ARG A 109 -0.23 -6.44 3.19
CA ARG A 109 -1.59 -6.92 2.86
C ARG A 109 -2.32 -7.48 4.08
N ALA A 110 -1.60 -8.12 5.01
CA ALA A 110 -2.16 -8.66 6.24
C ALA A 110 -2.70 -7.54 7.15
N ALA A 111 -2.04 -6.38 7.19
CA ALA A 111 -2.54 -5.21 7.91
C ALA A 111 -3.82 -4.65 7.28
N PHE A 112 -3.89 -4.57 5.95
CA PHE A 112 -5.12 -4.17 5.25
C PHE A 112 -6.27 -5.16 5.50
N TYR A 113 -5.99 -6.47 5.48
CA TYR A 113 -6.98 -7.50 5.79
C TYR A 113 -7.47 -7.44 7.23
N ALA A 114 -6.55 -7.35 8.19
CA ALA A 114 -6.87 -7.26 9.61
C ALA A 114 -7.69 -6.02 9.93
N ASN A 115 -7.36 -4.87 9.33
CA ASN A 115 -8.17 -3.68 9.49
C ASN A 115 -9.57 -3.87 8.87
N ALA A 116 -9.68 -4.39 7.64
CA ALA A 116 -10.98 -4.63 7.02
C ALA A 116 -11.89 -5.52 7.89
N CYS A 117 -11.34 -6.59 8.46
CA CYS A 117 -12.08 -7.48 9.36
C CYS A 117 -12.49 -6.82 10.68
N SER A 118 -11.67 -5.90 11.21
CA SER A 118 -11.97 -5.24 12.49
C SER A 118 -13.17 -4.30 12.45
N GLU A 119 -13.61 -3.88 11.26
CA GLU A 119 -14.73 -2.96 11.09
C GLU A 119 -16.06 -3.56 11.57
N SER A 120 -16.22 -4.89 11.52
CA SER A 120 -17.42 -5.60 11.98
C SER A 120 -17.81 -5.23 13.41
N ALA A 121 -16.82 -5.09 14.28
CA ALA A 121 -17.04 -4.80 15.69
C ALA A 121 -17.34 -3.32 15.95
N ALA A 122 -16.76 -2.39 15.18
CA ALA A 122 -17.12 -0.98 15.22
C ALA A 122 -18.57 -0.78 14.73
N ILE A 123 -18.92 -1.44 13.63
CA ILE A 123 -20.29 -1.47 13.09
C ILE A 123 -21.26 -2.02 14.14
N THR A 124 -20.97 -3.18 14.73
CA THR A 124 -21.81 -3.81 15.76
C THR A 124 -21.98 -2.90 16.98
N ALA A 125 -20.92 -2.23 17.44
CA ALA A 125 -21.01 -1.31 18.57
C ALA A 125 -21.90 -0.10 18.26
N MET A 126 -21.83 0.42 17.03
CA MET A 126 -22.70 1.50 16.58
C MET A 126 -24.15 1.03 16.40
N GLU A 127 -24.38 -0.17 15.87
CA GLU A 127 -25.72 -0.77 15.75
C GLU A 127 -26.44 -0.81 17.10
N GLN A 128 -25.72 -1.22 18.14
CA GLN A 128 -26.24 -1.31 19.50
C GLN A 128 -26.52 0.07 20.13
N ALA A 129 -25.67 1.06 19.85
CA ALA A 129 -25.74 2.37 20.50
C ALA A 129 -26.65 3.38 19.77
N PHE A 130 -26.68 3.32 18.44
CA PHE A 130 -27.43 4.23 17.58
C PHE A 130 -28.63 3.53 16.95
N GLY A 131 -28.44 2.39 16.31
CA GLY A 131 -29.40 1.73 15.43
C GLY A 131 -28.77 1.40 14.07
N PRO A 132 -29.58 1.16 13.02
CA PRO A 132 -29.11 0.65 11.73
C PRO A 132 -27.90 1.41 11.17
N VAL A 133 -26.84 0.67 10.84
CA VAL A 133 -25.65 1.20 10.15
C VAL A 133 -25.72 0.89 8.66
N ILE A 134 -25.28 1.82 7.82
CA ILE A 134 -25.02 1.63 6.39
C ILE A 134 -23.54 1.93 6.16
N VAL A 135 -22.85 1.10 5.39
CA VAL A 135 -21.51 1.42 4.88
C VAL A 135 -21.67 2.05 3.50
N GLY A 136 -21.98 3.34 3.46
CA GLY A 136 -22.40 4.08 2.26
C GLY A 136 -21.28 4.34 1.27
N GLU A 137 -20.03 4.28 1.72
CA GLU A 137 -18.89 4.36 0.82
C GLU A 137 -17.73 3.46 1.26
N TRP A 138 -17.18 2.73 0.30
CA TRP A 138 -15.93 1.98 0.43
C TRP A 138 -15.37 1.64 -0.94
N SER A 139 -14.07 1.39 -1.02
CA SER A 139 -13.40 0.93 -2.24
C SER A 139 -12.38 -0.17 -1.94
N LEU A 140 -11.72 -0.70 -2.97
CA LEU A 140 -10.63 -1.66 -2.81
C LEU A 140 -9.25 -1.00 -2.77
N ALA A 141 -9.16 0.32 -2.88
CA ALA A 141 -7.89 1.03 -2.94
C ALA A 141 -7.08 0.92 -1.64
N THR A 142 -5.77 0.72 -1.80
CA THR A 142 -4.79 0.60 -0.70
C THR A 142 -3.70 1.66 -0.78
N ASP A 143 -3.87 2.60 -1.69
CA ASP A 143 -3.03 3.76 -1.93
C ASP A 143 -3.91 4.85 -2.54
N ASN A 144 -3.31 6.00 -2.76
CA ASN A 144 -3.96 7.18 -3.30
C ASN A 144 -3.26 7.67 -4.57
N CYS A 145 -2.90 6.72 -5.43
CA CYS A 145 -2.27 6.98 -6.71
C CYS A 145 -3.24 7.44 -7.80
N ALA A 146 -4.53 7.15 -7.64
CA ALA A 146 -5.52 7.49 -8.65
C ALA A 146 -5.46 8.99 -8.95
N MET A 147 -5.34 9.32 -10.24
CA MET A 147 -5.14 10.69 -10.70
C MET A 147 -6.19 11.63 -10.08
N TRP A 148 -5.71 12.69 -9.42
CA TRP A 148 -6.53 13.70 -8.73
C TRP A 148 -7.45 13.20 -7.61
N LEU A 149 -7.23 11.99 -7.07
CA LEU A 149 -7.99 11.48 -5.93
C LEU A 149 -7.91 12.38 -4.69
N ASN A 150 -6.74 12.96 -4.41
CA ASN A 150 -6.54 13.86 -3.26
C ASN A 150 -7.02 15.30 -3.54
N GLY A 151 -7.67 15.54 -4.68
CA GLY A 151 -8.01 16.86 -5.16
C GLY A 151 -7.25 17.22 -6.43
N PHE A 152 -7.86 18.09 -7.22
CA PHE A 152 -7.31 18.53 -8.49
C PHE A 152 -5.98 19.26 -8.29
N ASN A 153 -4.88 18.56 -8.62
CA ASN A 153 -3.50 18.99 -8.38
C ASN A 153 -3.13 19.24 -6.91
N ASP A 154 -3.82 18.58 -5.97
CA ASP A 154 -3.66 18.82 -4.53
C ASP A 154 -2.96 17.66 -3.79
N ASN A 155 -1.90 17.11 -4.40
CA ASN A 155 -1.03 16.20 -3.67
C ASN A 155 -0.19 17.01 -2.66
N LEU A 156 -0.74 17.26 -1.48
CA LEU A 156 -0.02 17.86 -0.36
C LEU A 156 1.24 17.06 -0.02
N ASN A 157 2.21 17.71 0.63
CA ASN A 157 3.44 17.05 1.07
C ASN A 157 3.15 15.73 1.81
N GLY A 158 3.70 14.63 1.30
CA GLY A 158 3.44 13.28 1.80
C GLY A 158 2.45 12.47 0.95
N TYR A 159 1.87 13.07 -0.08
CA TYR A 159 0.99 12.41 -1.05
C TYR A 159 1.60 12.42 -2.48
N PRO A 160 1.41 11.34 -3.27
CA PRO A 160 0.82 10.07 -2.86
C PRO A 160 1.71 9.37 -1.83
N LYS A 161 1.12 8.54 -0.97
CA LYS A 161 1.87 7.88 0.12
C LYS A 161 2.89 6.85 -0.38
N LEU A 162 2.75 6.44 -1.64
CA LEU A 162 3.60 5.48 -2.34
C LEU A 162 3.86 5.94 -3.78
N PRO A 163 4.97 5.48 -4.40
CA PRO A 163 5.19 5.69 -5.82
C PRO A 163 4.14 4.94 -6.65
N CYS A 164 3.63 5.60 -7.69
CA CYS A 164 2.47 5.17 -8.48
C CYS A 164 2.81 4.54 -9.81
N LYS A 165 1.97 3.58 -10.24
CA LYS A 165 1.97 3.03 -11.59
C LYS A 165 1.28 4.00 -12.52
N PHE A 166 1.81 4.13 -13.73
CA PHE A 166 1.28 4.99 -14.77
C PHE A 166 0.83 4.15 -15.96
N ILE A 167 -0.29 4.53 -16.58
CA ILE A 167 -0.82 3.94 -17.81
C ILE A 167 -1.04 5.02 -18.86
N PRO A 168 -1.14 4.69 -20.16
CA PRO A 168 -1.62 5.63 -21.16
C PRO A 168 -2.94 6.27 -20.71
N CYS A 169 -3.01 7.59 -20.72
CA CYS A 169 -4.23 8.30 -20.38
C CYS A 169 -5.35 7.90 -21.36
N PRO A 170 -6.57 7.58 -20.87
CA PRO A 170 -7.70 7.33 -21.75
C PRO A 170 -8.10 8.62 -22.49
N GLY A 171 -8.79 8.45 -23.61
CA GLY A 171 -9.53 9.57 -24.20
C GLY A 171 -10.65 10.04 -23.26
N PRO A 172 -10.96 11.34 -23.22
CA PRO A 172 -12.04 11.86 -22.39
C PRO A 172 -13.39 11.32 -22.85
N TYR A 173 -14.28 10.99 -21.91
CA TYR A 173 -15.63 10.55 -22.25
C TYR A 173 -16.47 11.64 -22.95
N MET A 174 -16.08 12.91 -22.79
CA MET A 174 -16.72 14.08 -23.41
C MET A 174 -16.13 14.46 -24.78
N GLY A 175 -15.29 13.62 -25.39
CA GLY A 175 -14.74 13.84 -26.74
C GLY A 175 -13.36 14.54 -26.76
N LEU A 176 -12.59 14.31 -27.83
CA LEU A 176 -11.19 14.77 -27.97
C LEU A 176 -11.06 16.28 -28.23
N GLU A 177 -12.17 16.95 -28.45
CA GLU A 177 -12.30 18.39 -28.60
C GLU A 177 -12.15 19.15 -27.28
N GLN A 178 -12.10 18.45 -26.13
CA GLN A 178 -11.95 19.10 -24.83
C GLN A 178 -10.56 19.78 -24.70
N PRO A 179 -10.47 20.96 -24.05
CA PRO A 179 -9.20 21.63 -23.83
C PRO A 179 -8.18 20.72 -23.13
N GLY A 180 -6.96 20.64 -23.69
CA GLY A 180 -5.90 19.79 -23.16
C GLY A 180 -6.03 18.30 -23.51
N THR A 181 -6.95 17.94 -24.42
CA THR A 181 -7.11 16.56 -24.93
C THR A 181 -6.81 16.48 -26.44
N PRO A 182 -6.24 15.36 -26.92
CA PRO A 182 -5.62 14.29 -26.12
C PRO A 182 -4.39 14.81 -25.36
N VAL A 183 -4.04 14.13 -24.27
CA VAL A 183 -2.81 14.42 -23.52
C VAL A 183 -1.61 14.25 -24.46
N ASN A 184 -0.75 15.26 -24.55
CA ASN A 184 0.39 15.25 -25.46
C ASN A 184 1.52 14.34 -24.91
N PRO A 185 1.91 13.26 -25.61
CA PRO A 185 2.92 12.33 -25.12
C PRO A 185 4.34 12.91 -25.06
N SER A 186 4.60 14.04 -25.74
CA SER A 186 5.91 14.69 -25.78
C SER A 186 6.10 15.76 -24.72
N LEU A 187 5.05 16.12 -23.97
CA LEU A 187 5.11 17.14 -22.94
C LEU A 187 5.26 16.49 -21.55
N PRO A 188 6.01 17.14 -20.63
CA PRO A 188 6.10 16.72 -19.23
C PRO A 188 4.75 16.92 -18.52
N LEU A 189 4.74 17.20 -17.22
CA LEU A 189 3.51 17.43 -16.47
C LEU A 189 2.64 18.48 -17.16
N GLN A 190 1.50 18.01 -17.67
CA GLN A 190 0.48 18.82 -18.31
C GLN A 190 -0.52 19.20 -17.23
N GLY A 191 -0.61 20.51 -17.01
CA GLY A 191 -1.29 21.07 -15.86
C GLY A 191 -2.82 20.89 -15.85
N PRO A 192 -3.49 21.59 -14.95
CA PRO A 192 -2.96 22.73 -14.18
C PRO A 192 -1.99 22.32 -13.06
N TYR A 193 -1.25 23.30 -12.53
CA TYR A 193 -0.22 23.10 -11.52
C TYR A 193 -0.78 23.47 -10.14
N GLY A 194 -0.67 22.58 -9.17
CA GLY A 194 -1.10 22.80 -7.78
C GLY A 194 0.02 22.53 -6.79
N THR A 195 -0.33 22.11 -5.57
CA THR A 195 0.62 21.89 -4.46
C THR A 195 1.49 20.64 -4.66
N GLY A 196 1.12 19.74 -5.58
CA GLY A 196 1.90 18.54 -5.88
C GLY A 196 1.70 17.95 -7.27
N VAL A 197 2.39 16.84 -7.52
CA VAL A 197 2.37 16.12 -8.80
C VAL A 197 1.26 15.06 -8.76
N SER A 198 0.14 15.34 -9.44
CA SER A 198 -0.96 14.38 -9.63
C SER A 198 -1.60 14.44 -11.01
N GLY A 199 -1.01 15.18 -11.95
CA GLY A 199 -1.51 15.32 -13.32
C GLY A 199 -0.83 14.38 -14.33
N PRO A 200 -1.31 14.38 -15.59
CA PRO A 200 -0.75 13.58 -16.65
C PRO A 200 0.66 14.03 -17.05
N ILE A 201 1.53 13.08 -17.35
CA ILE A 201 2.94 13.31 -17.72
C ILE A 201 3.29 12.42 -18.92
N TYR A 202 3.81 13.00 -20.01
CA TYR A 202 4.20 12.26 -21.21
C TYR A 202 3.10 11.31 -21.75
N GLY A 203 1.84 11.76 -21.72
CA GLY A 203 0.71 10.93 -22.19
C GLY A 203 0.27 9.84 -21.21
N LEU A 204 0.84 9.81 -20.00
CA LEU A 204 0.56 8.81 -18.98
C LEU A 204 -0.13 9.41 -17.77
N CYS A 205 -1.05 8.65 -17.18
CA CYS A 205 -1.86 9.01 -16.03
C CYS A 205 -1.53 8.06 -14.85
N PRO A 206 -1.34 8.58 -13.62
CA PRO A 206 -1.15 7.75 -12.45
C PRO A 206 -2.46 7.07 -12.05
N ILE A 207 -2.40 5.80 -11.66
CA ILE A 207 -3.60 5.00 -11.37
C ILE A 207 -3.56 4.30 -10.01
N ASP A 208 -2.70 3.30 -9.85
CA ASP A 208 -2.69 2.40 -8.70
C ASP A 208 -1.25 1.94 -8.43
N ARG A 209 -1.08 0.97 -7.55
CA ARG A 209 0.14 0.20 -7.37
C ARG A 209 -0.17 -1.30 -7.33
N ASP A 210 0.67 -2.10 -7.98
CA ASP A 210 0.52 -3.55 -7.98
C ASP A 210 1.04 -4.19 -6.68
N TRP A 211 0.40 -5.30 -6.29
CA TRP A 211 0.88 -6.18 -5.23
C TRP A 211 1.73 -7.29 -5.83
N TYR A 212 2.91 -7.54 -5.28
CA TYR A 212 3.76 -8.65 -5.72
C TYR A 212 3.51 -9.91 -4.90
N LYS A 213 3.82 -11.10 -5.40
CA LYS A 213 3.73 -12.38 -4.66
C LYS A 213 4.58 -12.35 -3.38
N SER A 214 4.07 -12.97 -2.32
CA SER A 214 4.75 -13.03 -1.02
C SER A 214 6.13 -13.71 -1.08
N SER A 215 6.35 -14.64 -2.01
CA SER A 215 7.66 -15.28 -2.22
C SER A 215 8.70 -14.39 -2.90
N ALA A 216 8.25 -13.28 -3.50
CA ALA A 216 9.09 -12.31 -4.20
C ALA A 216 9.16 -10.96 -3.47
N GLN A 217 8.39 -10.78 -2.40
CA GLN A 217 8.48 -9.62 -1.52
C GLN A 217 9.32 -9.96 -0.29
N PRO A 218 10.19 -9.06 0.16
CA PRO A 218 10.67 -9.14 1.52
C PRO A 218 9.50 -8.92 2.49
N ALA A 219 9.57 -9.59 3.64
CA ALA A 219 8.43 -9.89 4.50
C ALA A 219 7.71 -8.66 5.11
N SER A 220 8.29 -7.46 5.07
CA SER A 220 7.67 -6.21 5.53
C SER A 220 8.62 -5.00 5.37
N GLY A 221 8.08 -3.78 5.29
CA GLY A 221 8.86 -2.55 5.56
C GLY A 221 9.08 -1.58 4.38
N PRO A 222 10.09 -0.67 4.48
CA PRO A 222 10.40 0.38 3.48
C PRO A 222 10.69 -0.15 2.07
N GLU A 223 10.99 -1.43 1.94
CA GLU A 223 11.20 -2.09 0.66
C GLU A 223 9.94 -2.07 -0.23
N TRP A 224 8.75 -1.91 0.37
CA TRP A 224 7.52 -1.63 -0.38
C TRP A 224 7.55 -0.26 -1.07
N VAL A 225 8.18 0.74 -0.47
CA VAL A 225 8.38 2.07 -1.05
C VAL A 225 9.40 2.03 -2.19
N LEU A 226 10.40 1.15 -2.08
CA LEU A 226 11.48 1.03 -3.07
C LEU A 226 11.13 0.09 -4.23
N SER A 227 10.14 -0.79 -4.05
CA SER A 227 9.71 -1.71 -5.11
C SER A 227 9.04 -0.94 -6.25
N PRO A 228 9.29 -1.31 -7.52
CA PRO A 228 8.63 -0.67 -8.65
C PRO A 228 7.09 -0.70 -8.49
N PRO A 229 6.37 0.36 -8.91
CA PRO A 229 4.91 0.38 -8.76
C PRO A 229 4.15 -0.62 -9.63
N GLY A 230 4.75 -1.01 -10.77
CA GLY A 230 4.22 -2.02 -11.67
C GLY A 230 4.91 -3.36 -11.45
N ALA A 231 4.14 -4.41 -11.16
CA ALA A 231 4.66 -5.75 -11.00
C ALA A 231 4.76 -6.46 -12.36
N PRO A 232 5.88 -7.14 -12.68
CA PRO A 232 5.91 -8.05 -13.82
C PRO A 232 4.86 -9.15 -13.64
N ALA A 233 4.24 -9.58 -14.74
CA ALA A 233 3.14 -10.55 -14.69
C ALA A 233 3.46 -11.86 -13.91
N GLN A 234 4.72 -12.32 -13.89
CA GLN A 234 5.08 -13.52 -13.14
C GLN A 234 5.10 -13.30 -11.61
N LEU A 235 5.25 -12.05 -11.19
CA LEU A 235 5.33 -11.62 -9.80
C LEU A 235 4.09 -10.88 -9.32
N ASP A 236 3.16 -10.51 -10.19
CA ASP A 236 1.91 -9.84 -9.84
C ASP A 236 0.96 -10.79 -9.05
N ASP A 237 0.39 -10.25 -7.98
CA ASP A 237 -0.56 -10.87 -7.06
C ASP A 237 -1.73 -9.92 -6.74
N THR A 238 -1.87 -8.82 -7.48
CA THR A 238 -2.85 -7.74 -7.26
C THR A 238 -4.27 -8.27 -7.24
N GLN A 239 -4.64 -9.10 -8.21
CA GLN A 239 -5.97 -9.72 -8.27
C GLN A 239 -6.28 -10.50 -7.00
N LYS A 240 -5.36 -11.38 -6.56
CA LYS A 240 -5.55 -12.19 -5.35
C LYS A 240 -5.64 -11.31 -4.11
N VAL A 241 -4.83 -10.26 -4.02
CA VAL A 241 -4.85 -9.36 -2.87
C VAL A 241 -6.15 -8.57 -2.79
N ARG A 242 -6.58 -7.98 -3.90
CA ARG A 242 -7.83 -7.20 -3.99
C ARG A 242 -9.05 -8.08 -3.78
N TYR A 243 -9.07 -9.30 -4.33
CA TYR A 243 -10.15 -10.27 -4.08
C TYR A 243 -10.28 -10.64 -2.60
N ASN A 244 -9.16 -10.97 -1.94
CA ASN A 244 -9.18 -11.29 -0.51
C ASN A 244 -9.61 -10.08 0.33
N LEU A 245 -9.19 -8.87 -0.05
CA LEU A 245 -9.64 -7.65 0.60
C LEU A 245 -11.14 -7.45 0.45
N ALA A 246 -11.68 -7.66 -0.75
CA ALA A 246 -13.10 -7.54 -1.04
C ALA A 246 -13.95 -8.47 -0.18
N ILE A 247 -13.64 -9.77 -0.14
CA ILE A 247 -14.43 -10.73 0.64
C ILE A 247 -14.37 -10.45 2.15
N LYS A 248 -13.23 -9.95 2.66
CA LYS A 248 -13.08 -9.56 4.07
C LYS A 248 -13.88 -8.31 4.41
N LYS A 249 -13.88 -7.30 3.53
CA LYS A 249 -14.75 -6.13 3.68
C LYS A 249 -16.23 -6.53 3.62
N LEU A 250 -16.61 -7.38 2.67
CA LEU A 250 -17.99 -7.87 2.55
C LEU A 250 -18.44 -8.68 3.78
N GLU A 251 -17.56 -9.49 4.34
CA GLU A 251 -17.81 -10.19 5.61
C GLU A 251 -18.04 -9.19 6.74
N ALA A 252 -17.10 -8.25 6.94
CA ALA A 252 -17.20 -7.30 8.03
C ALA A 252 -18.42 -6.37 7.90
N PHE A 253 -18.75 -5.98 6.67
CA PHE A 253 -19.90 -5.12 6.38
C PHE A 253 -21.23 -5.89 6.36
N SER A 254 -21.23 -7.21 6.44
CA SER A 254 -22.45 -8.01 6.60
C SER A 254 -23.15 -7.79 7.95
N TYR A 255 -22.43 -7.19 8.91
CA TYR A 255 -22.95 -6.71 10.19
C TYR A 255 -23.68 -5.35 10.09
N ALA A 256 -23.60 -4.68 8.93
CA ALA A 256 -24.40 -3.49 8.62
C ALA A 256 -25.67 -3.87 7.84
N HIS A 257 -26.58 -2.91 7.66
CA HIS A 257 -27.81 -3.10 6.90
C HIS A 257 -27.66 -2.93 5.37
N GLY A 258 -26.44 -2.67 4.90
CA GLY A 258 -26.15 -2.51 3.49
C GLY A 258 -24.81 -1.84 3.25
N THR A 259 -24.31 -1.99 2.03
CA THR A 259 -23.06 -1.39 1.62
C THR A 259 -23.10 -0.91 0.18
N TYR A 260 -22.44 0.22 -0.11
CA TYR A 260 -22.40 0.84 -1.43
C TYR A 260 -20.94 1.06 -1.84
N PHE A 261 -20.55 0.43 -2.95
CA PHE A 261 -19.19 0.54 -3.46
C PHE A 261 -18.99 1.91 -4.12
N TRP A 262 -17.98 2.64 -3.67
CA TRP A 262 -17.54 3.89 -4.28
C TRP A 262 -16.46 3.61 -5.34
N ASN A 263 -16.76 3.72 -6.63
CA ASN A 263 -18.03 4.09 -7.27
C ASN A 263 -18.38 3.07 -8.37
N PHE A 264 -19.53 3.23 -9.03
CA PHE A 264 -19.97 2.36 -10.12
C PHE A 264 -18.93 2.24 -11.25
N ARG A 265 -18.37 3.39 -11.70
CA ARG A 265 -17.37 3.43 -12.78
C ARG A 265 -16.44 4.63 -12.68
N THR A 266 -15.25 4.48 -13.26
CA THR A 266 -14.26 5.54 -13.49
C THR A 266 -13.97 5.63 -15.00
N GLU A 267 -13.50 6.80 -15.47
CA GLU A 267 -13.06 6.97 -16.86
C GLU A 267 -11.71 6.28 -17.12
N ILE A 268 -10.79 6.47 -16.19
CA ILE A 268 -9.50 5.80 -16.18
C ILE A 268 -9.71 4.38 -15.68
N ASP A 269 -9.00 3.43 -16.29
CA ASP A 269 -9.01 2.02 -15.89
C ASP A 269 -8.35 1.87 -14.51
N GLU A 270 -9.15 2.15 -13.48
CA GLU A 270 -8.78 2.15 -12.07
C GLU A 270 -9.72 1.20 -11.30
N PRO A 271 -9.48 -0.12 -11.39
CA PRO A 271 -10.39 -1.11 -10.83
C PRO A 271 -10.56 -1.01 -9.32
N ALA A 272 -9.64 -0.38 -8.58
CA ALA A 272 -9.80 -0.25 -7.14
C ALA A 272 -10.90 0.76 -6.75
N TRP A 273 -11.24 1.69 -7.65
CA TRP A 273 -12.27 2.72 -7.50
C TRP A 273 -13.47 2.58 -8.45
N SER A 274 -13.48 1.53 -9.29
CA SER A 274 -14.59 1.21 -10.19
C SER A 274 -15.16 -0.17 -9.89
N TYR A 275 -16.44 -0.24 -9.50
CA TYR A 275 -17.12 -1.52 -9.30
C TYR A 275 -17.10 -2.39 -10.57
N LEU A 276 -17.43 -1.80 -11.72
CA LEU A 276 -17.37 -2.52 -13.01
C LEU A 276 -15.96 -2.98 -13.35
N GLY A 277 -14.95 -2.13 -13.12
CA GLY A 277 -13.55 -2.47 -13.29
C GLY A 277 -13.11 -3.59 -12.35
N ALA A 278 -13.48 -3.52 -11.07
CA ALA A 278 -13.17 -4.49 -10.04
C ALA A 278 -13.75 -5.88 -10.39
N VAL A 279 -15.01 -5.94 -10.83
CA VAL A 279 -15.64 -7.19 -11.28
C VAL A 279 -14.90 -7.75 -12.50
N LYS A 280 -14.61 -6.91 -13.51
CA LYS A 280 -13.88 -7.32 -14.72
C LYS A 280 -12.46 -7.82 -14.41
N ALA A 281 -11.78 -7.19 -13.46
CA ALA A 281 -10.44 -7.57 -13.02
C ALA A 281 -10.43 -8.80 -12.08
N GLY A 282 -11.60 -9.32 -11.68
CA GLY A 282 -11.72 -10.42 -10.73
C GLY A 282 -11.33 -10.02 -9.30
N TYR A 283 -11.46 -8.74 -8.96
CA TYR A 283 -11.21 -8.21 -7.61
C TYR A 283 -12.45 -8.34 -6.72
N MET A 284 -13.62 -8.53 -7.31
CA MET A 284 -14.89 -8.70 -6.58
C MET A 284 -15.47 -10.09 -6.84
N PRO A 285 -16.09 -10.73 -5.84
CA PRO A 285 -16.85 -11.95 -6.06
C PRO A 285 -18.05 -11.67 -6.98
N THR A 286 -18.36 -12.63 -7.84
CA THR A 286 -19.54 -12.60 -8.72
C THR A 286 -20.61 -13.53 -8.19
N GLY A 287 -21.87 -13.11 -8.26
CA GLY A 287 -23.01 -13.93 -7.82
C GLY A 287 -23.45 -13.60 -6.40
N SER A 288 -23.75 -14.64 -5.60
CA SER A 288 -24.18 -14.45 -4.21
C SER A 288 -23.02 -13.92 -3.36
N LEU A 289 -23.27 -12.83 -2.63
CA LEU A 289 -22.34 -12.30 -1.63
C LEU A 289 -22.51 -12.97 -0.25
N ASN A 290 -23.45 -13.91 -0.13
CA ASN A 290 -23.80 -14.59 1.12
C ASN A 290 -23.36 -16.06 1.10
N THR A 291 -22.12 -16.29 0.70
CA THR A 291 -21.53 -17.63 0.62
C THR A 291 -20.66 -17.92 1.85
N PRO A 292 -20.50 -19.20 2.27
CA PRO A 292 -19.70 -19.53 3.46
C PRO A 292 -18.24 -19.06 3.41
N ASP A 293 -17.63 -18.98 2.22
CA ASP A 293 -16.28 -18.47 2.03
C ASP A 293 -16.16 -16.96 2.30
N ILE A 294 -17.20 -16.19 1.97
CA ILE A 294 -17.28 -14.77 2.32
C ILE A 294 -17.56 -14.65 3.82
N GLN A 295 -18.58 -15.34 4.34
CA GLN A 295 -18.96 -15.29 5.76
C GLN A 295 -17.85 -15.69 6.74
N GLN A 296 -16.82 -16.40 6.28
CA GLN A 296 -15.70 -16.84 7.12
C GLN A 296 -14.37 -16.22 6.69
N ALA A 297 -14.41 -15.21 5.82
CA ALA A 297 -13.24 -14.55 5.29
C ALA A 297 -12.34 -13.95 6.39
N CYS A 298 -12.91 -13.56 7.53
CA CYS A 298 -12.21 -12.95 8.66
C CYS A 298 -11.83 -13.90 9.80
N SER A 299 -12.14 -15.20 9.67
CA SER A 299 -11.91 -16.21 10.73
C SER A 299 -10.47 -16.28 11.25
N LEU A 300 -9.47 -16.04 10.38
CA LEU A 300 -8.05 -16.05 10.78
C LEU A 300 -7.67 -14.81 11.60
N GLU A 301 -8.18 -13.65 11.21
CA GLU A 301 -8.03 -12.39 11.92
C GLU A 301 -8.70 -12.45 13.30
N ASP A 302 -9.92 -12.98 13.35
CA ASP A 302 -10.72 -13.11 14.59
C ASP A 302 -10.09 -14.10 15.58
N ALA A 303 -9.51 -15.19 15.06
CA ALA A 303 -8.76 -16.17 15.85
C ALA A 303 -7.48 -15.58 16.48
N GLY A 304 -7.09 -14.37 16.09
CA GLY A 304 -5.94 -13.67 16.65
C GLY A 304 -4.60 -14.28 16.25
N LEU A 305 -4.54 -14.85 15.04
CA LEU A 305 -3.33 -15.45 14.50
C LEU A 305 -2.30 -14.41 14.04
N PHE A 306 -2.65 -13.13 14.01
CA PHE A 306 -1.73 -12.05 13.69
C PHE A 306 -1.17 -11.41 14.96
N VAL A 307 0.15 -11.22 14.99
CA VAL A 307 0.89 -10.49 16.02
C VAL A 307 1.47 -9.22 15.44
N CYS A 308 1.47 -8.16 16.23
CA CYS A 308 2.05 -6.89 15.82
C CYS A 308 3.53 -6.83 16.22
N VAL A 309 4.42 -6.61 15.26
CA VAL A 309 5.85 -6.54 15.50
C VAL A 309 6.44 -5.21 15.05
N CYS A 310 7.41 -4.70 15.80
CA CYS A 310 8.17 -3.52 15.39
C CYS A 310 9.12 -3.93 14.25
N LYS A 311 9.11 -3.15 13.16
CA LYS A 311 10.03 -3.37 12.03
C LYS A 311 11.47 -3.10 12.48
N PRO A 312 12.46 -3.85 11.98
CA PRO A 312 13.87 -3.51 12.19
C PRO A 312 14.25 -2.24 11.40
N GLY A 313 15.32 -1.57 11.83
CA GLY A 313 15.91 -0.43 11.10
C GLY A 313 15.08 0.87 11.08
N GLN A 314 14.03 0.97 11.88
CA GLN A 314 13.21 2.18 11.97
C GLN A 314 13.92 3.31 12.72
N LEU A 315 13.55 4.56 12.40
CA LEU A 315 14.05 5.72 13.12
C LEU A 315 13.62 5.66 14.59
N ALA A 316 14.59 5.75 15.51
CA ALA A 316 14.32 5.59 16.94
C ALA A 316 13.23 6.54 17.47
N SER A 317 13.22 7.80 17.00
CA SER A 317 12.20 8.77 17.38
C SER A 317 10.79 8.37 16.92
N ALA A 318 10.64 7.76 15.75
CA ALA A 318 9.36 7.26 15.26
C ALA A 318 8.88 6.06 16.09
N VAL A 319 9.80 5.15 16.45
CA VAL A 319 9.49 4.01 17.32
C VAL A 319 9.07 4.49 18.71
N HIS A 320 9.80 5.45 19.29
CA HIS A 320 9.42 6.04 20.58
C HIS A 320 8.05 6.73 20.52
N ALA A 321 7.74 7.45 19.44
CA ALA A 321 6.44 8.07 19.26
C ALA A 321 5.30 7.02 19.21
N GLY A 322 5.52 5.92 18.49
CA GLY A 322 4.58 4.79 18.47
C GLY A 322 4.38 4.17 19.86
N MET A 323 5.47 3.96 20.62
CA MET A 323 5.41 3.40 21.97
C MET A 323 4.67 4.34 22.93
N ALA A 324 4.96 5.64 22.84
CA ALA A 324 4.30 6.68 23.63
C ALA A 324 2.80 6.73 23.35
N TYR A 325 2.39 6.63 22.09
CA TYR A 325 0.99 6.54 21.69
C TYR A 325 0.31 5.33 22.35
N ALA A 326 0.86 4.14 22.17
CA ALA A 326 0.30 2.90 22.71
C ALA A 326 0.10 2.97 24.23
N LEU A 327 1.13 3.43 24.96
CA LEU A 327 1.11 3.53 26.42
C LEU A 327 0.21 4.66 26.94
N ASN A 328 0.05 5.76 26.19
CA ASN A 328 -0.82 6.87 26.59
C ASN A 328 -2.29 6.48 26.58
N VAL A 329 -2.71 5.68 25.60
CA VAL A 329 -4.09 5.17 25.52
C VAL A 329 -4.41 4.26 26.71
N GLU A 330 -3.43 3.55 27.25
CA GLU A 330 -3.60 2.71 28.44
C GLU A 330 -3.60 3.49 29.77
N GLY A 331 -3.24 4.78 29.72
CA GLY A 331 -3.55 5.76 30.76
C GLY A 331 -2.81 5.64 32.09
N ASN A 332 -1.61 5.01 32.16
CA ASN A 332 -1.00 4.81 33.48
C ASN A 332 0.52 4.57 33.61
N TYR A 333 1.36 5.05 32.68
CA TYR A 333 2.82 4.83 32.79
C TYR A 333 3.65 6.11 32.60
N SER A 334 4.63 6.32 33.47
CA SER A 334 5.74 7.23 33.18
C SER A 334 6.45 6.74 31.92
N GLN A 335 6.53 7.58 30.89
CA GLN A 335 7.11 7.22 29.59
C GLN A 335 8.60 7.61 29.48
N ALA A 336 9.19 8.18 30.52
CA ALA A 336 10.59 8.65 30.45
C ALA A 336 11.59 7.50 30.19
N TRP A 337 11.22 6.25 30.52
CA TRP A 337 12.09 5.09 30.31
C TRP A 337 12.18 4.66 28.84
N ILE A 338 11.12 4.82 28.04
CA ILE A 338 11.14 4.37 26.64
C ILE A 338 12.21 5.10 25.83
N TYR A 339 12.43 6.39 26.12
CA TYR A 339 13.43 7.23 25.47
C TYR A 339 14.88 6.87 25.82
N LYS A 340 15.10 6.01 26.82
CA LYS A 340 16.43 5.50 27.21
C LYS A 340 16.80 4.19 26.50
N ILE A 341 15.86 3.61 25.76
CA ILE A 341 16.07 2.35 25.04
C ILE A 341 16.51 2.64 23.61
N HIS A 342 17.53 1.92 23.16
CA HIS A 342 18.15 2.11 21.85
C HIS A 342 18.44 0.76 21.17
N GLY A 343 18.74 0.80 19.86
CA GLY A 343 19.21 -0.37 19.12
C GLY A 343 18.22 -1.55 19.11
N ALA A 344 18.74 -2.77 19.26
CA ALA A 344 17.92 -3.99 19.21
C ALA A 344 16.90 -4.07 20.38
N ASP A 345 17.26 -3.54 21.54
CA ASP A 345 16.37 -3.51 22.71
C ASP A 345 15.16 -2.61 22.47
N LEU A 346 15.32 -1.55 21.66
CA LEU A 346 14.21 -0.68 21.30
C LEU A 346 13.17 -1.45 20.47
N VAL A 347 13.63 -2.21 19.49
CA VAL A 347 12.75 -3.01 18.61
C VAL A 347 12.03 -4.11 19.38
N SER A 348 12.73 -4.81 20.29
CA SER A 348 12.12 -5.89 21.07
C SER A 348 11.09 -5.38 22.07
N ASN A 349 11.38 -4.29 22.79
CA ASN A 349 10.42 -3.68 23.72
C ASN A 349 9.24 -3.06 22.98
N ALA A 350 9.49 -2.36 21.86
CA ALA A 350 8.43 -1.81 21.03
C ALA A 350 7.50 -2.91 20.52
N THR A 351 8.03 -4.05 20.07
CA THR A 351 7.23 -5.22 19.65
C THR A 351 6.29 -5.70 20.75
N VAL A 352 6.76 -5.80 21.99
CA VAL A 352 5.91 -6.23 23.12
C VAL A 352 4.76 -5.25 23.34
N ILE A 353 5.06 -3.95 23.36
CA ILE A 353 4.07 -2.88 23.59
C ILE A 353 3.06 -2.84 22.44
N PHE A 354 3.54 -2.82 21.19
CA PHE A 354 2.71 -2.78 20.00
C PHE A 354 1.78 -3.98 19.92
N ASN A 355 2.29 -5.18 20.20
CA ASN A 355 1.46 -6.38 20.23
C ASN A 355 0.43 -6.32 21.36
N ALA A 356 0.81 -5.94 22.57
CA ALA A 356 -0.14 -5.85 23.68
C ALA A 356 -1.30 -4.90 23.36
N PHE A 357 -0.99 -3.71 22.84
CA PHE A 357 -1.98 -2.75 22.39
C PHE A 357 -2.86 -3.32 21.27
N PHE A 358 -2.25 -3.86 20.20
CA PHE A 358 -2.97 -4.42 19.07
C PHE A 358 -3.91 -5.55 19.50
N GLN A 359 -3.44 -6.52 20.30
CA GLN A 359 -4.28 -7.63 20.75
C GLN A 359 -5.49 -7.15 21.57
N LYS A 360 -5.31 -6.11 22.37
CA LYS A 360 -6.37 -5.55 23.23
C LYS A 360 -7.41 -4.76 22.45
N TYR A 361 -6.98 -3.99 21.44
CA TYR A 361 -7.84 -3.02 20.75
C TYR A 361 -8.15 -3.38 19.29
N ARG A 362 -7.63 -4.49 18.74
CA ARG A 362 -7.88 -4.87 17.33
C ARG A 362 -9.35 -5.06 17.01
N LEU A 363 -10.14 -5.54 17.98
CA LEU A 363 -11.58 -5.74 17.82
C LEU A 363 -12.36 -4.41 17.89
N ILE A 364 -11.69 -3.27 18.02
CA ILE A 364 -12.33 -1.96 17.92
C ILE A 364 -11.60 -1.07 16.90
N GLY A 365 -10.95 -1.70 15.91
CA GLY A 365 -10.32 -0.98 14.78
C GLY A 365 -8.84 -0.63 14.96
N ALA A 366 -8.18 -1.04 16.05
CA ALA A 366 -6.76 -0.73 16.21
C ALA A 366 -5.90 -1.43 15.14
N THR A 367 -5.11 -0.65 14.41
CA THR A 367 -4.18 -1.15 13.40
C THR A 367 -2.79 -1.39 13.97
N CYS A 368 -2.06 -2.34 13.38
CA CYS A 368 -0.64 -2.54 13.65
C CYS A 368 0.20 -1.72 12.67
N ASP A 369 0.16 -0.40 12.81
CA ASP A 369 0.95 0.54 11.99
C ASP A 369 1.90 1.36 12.85
N PHE A 370 1.37 2.01 13.90
CA PHE A 370 2.11 2.87 14.82
C PHE A 370 2.95 3.95 14.09
N GLY A 371 2.39 4.57 13.04
CA GLY A 371 3.12 5.56 12.24
C GLY A 371 4.10 4.93 11.27
N GLY A 372 3.75 3.77 10.72
CA GLY A 372 4.55 3.01 9.77
C GLY A 372 5.69 2.17 10.38
N VAL A 373 5.92 2.21 11.70
CA VAL A 373 7.06 1.49 12.32
C VAL A 373 6.77 0.03 12.66
N ALA A 374 5.52 -0.40 12.60
CA ALA A 374 5.11 -1.77 12.91
C ALA A 374 4.46 -2.49 11.72
N THR A 375 4.38 -3.81 11.80
CA THR A 375 3.72 -4.68 10.80
C THR A 375 3.09 -5.89 11.48
N LEU A 376 2.05 -6.44 10.86
CA LEU A 376 1.53 -7.75 11.25
C LEU A 376 2.40 -8.88 10.72
N GLU A 377 2.65 -9.85 11.57
CA GLU A 377 3.22 -11.15 11.24
C GLU A 377 2.28 -12.26 11.70
N PHE A 378 2.36 -13.41 11.01
CA PHE A 378 1.57 -14.58 11.38
C PHE A 378 2.23 -15.30 12.57
N ALA A 379 1.47 -15.50 13.64
CA ALA A 379 1.89 -16.31 14.77
C ALA A 379 1.87 -17.78 14.39
N ASN A 380 2.98 -18.49 14.61
CA ASN A 380 3.07 -19.92 14.35
C ASN A 380 2.26 -20.72 15.39
N ARG A 381 0.92 -20.76 15.24
CA ARG A 381 -0.03 -21.48 16.10
C ARG A 381 -0.92 -22.38 15.23
N THR A 382 -1.22 -23.58 15.71
CA THR A 382 -2.11 -24.51 15.02
C THR A 382 -3.56 -24.02 15.14
N TYR A 383 -4.15 -23.62 14.01
CA TYR A 383 -5.59 -23.30 13.92
C TYR A 383 -6.32 -24.48 13.30
N ASN A 384 -7.38 -24.94 13.95
CA ASN A 384 -8.15 -26.09 13.52
C ASN A 384 -9.50 -25.60 12.98
N SER A 385 -9.54 -25.17 11.71
CA SER A 385 -10.80 -24.88 11.03
C SER A 385 -11.29 -26.10 10.25
N SER A 386 -12.59 -26.37 10.32
CA SER A 386 -13.28 -27.43 9.58
C SER A 386 -13.46 -27.14 8.09
N ILE A 387 -12.86 -26.07 7.56
CA ILE A 387 -12.98 -25.65 6.16
C ILE A 387 -11.65 -25.81 5.45
N ASN A 388 -11.66 -26.67 4.42
CA ASN A 388 -10.62 -26.72 3.40
C ASN A 388 -10.68 -25.41 2.60
N PHE A 389 -9.77 -24.48 2.89
CA PHE A 389 -9.48 -23.39 1.96
C PHE A 389 -8.83 -23.99 0.70
N THR A 390 -9.64 -24.52 -0.23
CA THR A 390 -9.18 -24.99 -1.53
C THR A 390 -8.83 -23.79 -2.40
N ASN A 391 -7.62 -23.25 -2.20
CA ASN A 391 -6.71 -22.75 -3.22
C ASN A 391 -5.49 -22.09 -2.57
N SER A 392 -4.48 -22.87 -2.18
CA SER A 392 -3.13 -22.35 -1.85
C SER A 392 -3.10 -21.20 -0.82
N GLN A 393 -4.00 -21.25 0.17
CA GLN A 393 -4.14 -20.22 1.17
C GLN A 393 -3.28 -20.60 2.40
N PHE A 394 -2.26 -19.79 2.66
CA PHE A 394 -1.44 -19.82 3.90
C PHE A 394 -0.60 -21.07 4.21
N TYR A 395 -0.02 -21.74 3.22
CA TYR A 395 1.21 -22.52 3.48
C TYR A 395 2.42 -21.59 3.43
N VAL A 396 2.73 -20.92 4.54
CA VAL A 396 4.15 -20.73 4.87
C VAL A 396 4.56 -21.96 5.66
N GLN A 397 4.84 -23.06 4.94
CA GLN A 397 5.76 -24.04 5.48
C GLN A 397 7.11 -23.33 5.56
N VAL A 398 7.36 -22.68 6.71
CA VAL A 398 8.69 -22.21 7.05
C VAL A 398 9.52 -23.46 7.40
N ASN A 399 9.86 -24.27 6.39
CA ASN A 399 11.19 -24.83 6.42
C ASN A 399 12.07 -23.61 6.17
N VAL A 400 12.66 -23.05 7.22
CA VAL A 400 13.86 -22.24 7.05
C VAL A 400 14.96 -23.27 6.75
N PRO A 401 15.36 -23.54 5.49
CA PRO A 401 16.78 -23.81 5.33
C PRO A 401 17.40 -22.49 5.77
N VAL A 402 18.01 -22.49 6.95
CA VAL A 402 18.89 -21.39 7.33
C VAL A 402 19.96 -21.37 6.25
N TYR A 403 19.74 -20.57 5.22
CA TYR A 403 20.75 -20.28 4.22
C TYR A 403 21.72 -19.38 4.98
N ARG A 404 22.59 -20.02 5.75
CA ARG A 404 23.83 -19.42 6.20
C ARG A 404 24.47 -18.96 4.90
N GLY A 405 24.46 -17.64 4.67
CA GLY A 405 25.21 -17.05 3.58
C GLY A 405 26.62 -17.67 3.56
N PRO A 406 27.28 -17.68 2.38
CA PRO A 406 28.60 -18.27 2.25
C PRO A 406 29.45 -17.81 3.42
N ALA A 407 29.98 -18.77 4.20
CA ALA A 407 30.71 -18.47 5.42
C ALA A 407 31.77 -17.41 5.13
N LEU A 408 32.07 -16.53 6.09
CA LEU A 408 32.94 -15.37 5.87
C LEU A 408 34.25 -15.70 5.12
N TRP A 409 34.78 -16.91 5.31
CA TRP A 409 35.95 -17.42 4.58
C TRP A 409 35.73 -17.57 3.07
N VAL A 410 34.53 -17.90 2.60
CA VAL A 410 34.17 -17.98 1.17
C VAL A 410 34.11 -16.59 0.54
N LEU A 411 33.62 -15.58 1.26
CA LEU A 411 33.64 -14.19 0.81
C LEU A 411 35.06 -13.62 0.81
N ILE A 412 35.88 -13.98 1.80
CA ILE A 412 37.30 -13.63 1.85
C ILE A 412 38.05 -14.30 0.69
N LEU A 413 37.85 -15.60 0.44
CA LEU A 413 38.47 -16.30 -0.69
C LEU A 413 37.97 -15.78 -2.03
N GLY A 414 36.69 -15.42 -2.15
CA GLY A 414 36.12 -14.78 -3.34
C GLY A 414 36.75 -13.41 -3.59
N GLY A 415 36.88 -12.59 -2.55
CA GLY A 415 37.56 -11.29 -2.63
C GLY A 415 39.04 -11.40 -2.98
N ILE A 416 39.75 -12.37 -2.38
CA ILE A 416 41.16 -12.68 -2.72
C ILE A 416 41.25 -13.17 -4.17
N GLY A 417 40.32 -14.02 -4.61
CA GLY A 417 40.25 -14.52 -5.99
C GLY A 417 40.04 -13.40 -7.00
N VAL A 418 39.09 -12.49 -6.75
CA VAL A 418 38.85 -11.32 -7.60
C VAL A 418 40.04 -10.36 -7.62
N ALA A 419 40.68 -10.14 -6.47
CA ALA A 419 41.89 -9.31 -6.39
C ALA A 419 43.07 -9.94 -7.14
N LEU A 420 43.26 -11.27 -7.05
CA LEU A 420 44.30 -12.00 -7.78
C LEU A 420 44.04 -11.97 -9.29
N VAL A 421 42.82 -12.24 -9.74
CA VAL A 421 42.45 -12.19 -11.16
C VAL A 421 42.62 -10.76 -11.70
N GLY A 422 42.16 -9.75 -10.96
CA GLY A 422 42.35 -8.35 -11.33
C GLY A 422 43.82 -7.93 -11.40
N SER A 423 44.65 -8.41 -10.47
CA SER A 423 46.09 -8.12 -10.44
C SER A 423 46.83 -8.79 -11.60
N VAL A 424 46.49 -10.04 -11.92
CA VAL A 424 47.06 -10.77 -13.06
C VAL A 424 46.63 -10.11 -14.38
N ALA A 425 45.34 -9.78 -14.54
CA ALA A 425 44.85 -9.08 -15.73
C ALA A 425 45.52 -7.71 -15.90
N GLY A 426 45.65 -6.93 -14.83
CA GLY A 426 46.33 -5.63 -14.83
C GLY A 426 47.82 -5.76 -15.18
N PHE A 427 48.50 -6.78 -14.65
CA PHE A 427 49.91 -7.07 -14.98
C PHE A 427 50.09 -7.44 -16.45
N LEU A 428 49.21 -8.27 -17.02
CA LEU A 428 49.26 -8.66 -18.43
C LEU A 428 49.00 -7.48 -19.36
N VAL A 429 48.04 -6.61 -19.02
CA VAL A 429 47.78 -5.37 -19.77
C VAL A 429 49.01 -4.45 -19.71
N ALA A 430 49.61 -4.28 -18.54
CA ALA A 430 50.83 -3.47 -18.39
C ALA A 430 52.02 -4.04 -19.18
N MET A 431 52.15 -5.38 -19.25
CA MET A 431 53.16 -6.06 -20.06
C MET A 431 53.00 -5.82 -21.57
N ASN A 432 51.76 -5.75 -22.09
CA ASN A 432 51.49 -5.55 -23.51
C ASN A 432 51.54 -4.08 -23.95
N PHE A 433 51.09 -3.15 -23.11
CA PHE A 433 50.87 -1.75 -23.53
C PHE A 433 51.91 -0.75 -23.00
N SER A 434 52.80 -1.14 -22.07
CA SER A 434 53.86 -0.27 -21.55
C SER A 434 55.27 -0.85 -21.80
N PRO A 435 55.97 -0.36 -22.84
CA PRO A 435 57.32 -0.84 -23.19
C PRO A 435 58.35 -0.68 -22.06
N ALA A 436 58.24 0.40 -21.29
CA ALA A 436 59.13 0.67 -20.16
C ALA A 436 58.90 -0.30 -18.98
N PHE A 437 57.64 -0.65 -18.71
CA PHE A 437 57.29 -1.65 -17.68
C PHE A 437 57.75 -3.05 -18.10
N ASN A 438 57.47 -3.45 -19.35
CA ASN A 438 57.90 -4.73 -19.91
C ASN A 438 59.42 -4.91 -19.84
N LYS A 439 60.19 -3.88 -20.24
CA LYS A 439 61.66 -3.90 -20.16
C LYS A 439 62.15 -4.11 -18.73
N LYS A 440 61.59 -3.38 -17.77
CA LYS A 440 61.99 -3.45 -16.34
C LYS A 440 61.64 -4.80 -15.70
N VAL A 441 60.51 -5.40 -16.09
CA VAL A 441 60.13 -6.76 -15.67
C VAL A 441 61.09 -7.79 -16.27
N ARG A 442 61.44 -7.66 -17.56
CA ARG A 442 62.43 -8.53 -18.22
C ARG A 442 63.83 -8.40 -17.64
N GLU A 443 64.22 -7.24 -17.14
CA GLU A 443 65.52 -7.03 -16.47
C GLU A 443 65.51 -7.50 -15.00
N SER A 444 64.34 -7.79 -14.42
CA SER A 444 64.23 -8.32 -13.06
C SER A 444 64.59 -9.82 -13.01
N GLY A 445 65.43 -10.21 -12.04
CA GLY A 445 65.81 -11.61 -11.83
C GLY A 445 64.68 -12.50 -11.29
N PHE A 446 63.52 -11.91 -10.94
CA PHE A 446 62.39 -12.61 -10.31
C PHE A 446 61.74 -13.66 -11.22
N PHE A 447 61.80 -13.48 -12.55
CA PHE A 447 61.18 -14.38 -13.54
C PHE A 447 62.18 -15.25 -14.32
N GLU A 448 63.45 -15.31 -13.92
CA GLU A 448 64.47 -16.16 -14.57
C GLU A 448 64.07 -17.65 -14.72
N PRO A 449 63.47 -18.31 -13.71
CA PRO A 449 63.09 -19.72 -13.83
C PRO A 449 62.04 -19.97 -14.93
N LEU A 450 61.17 -19.00 -15.18
CA LEU A 450 60.11 -19.07 -16.21
C LEU A 450 60.64 -18.79 -17.62
N LYS A 451 61.68 -17.96 -17.76
CA LYS A 451 62.35 -17.73 -19.06
C LYS A 451 63.04 -18.98 -19.59
N ASN A 452 63.58 -19.80 -18.69
CA ASN A 452 64.30 -21.03 -19.01
C ASN A 452 63.40 -22.28 -19.01
N SER A 453 62.07 -22.10 -18.91
CA SER A 453 61.11 -23.19 -18.97
C SER A 453 60.91 -23.69 -20.41
N ASN A 454 60.91 -25.01 -20.60
CA ASN A 454 60.61 -25.64 -21.90
C ASN A 454 59.11 -25.58 -22.26
N ASN A 455 58.25 -25.02 -21.41
CA ASN A 455 56.82 -24.88 -21.67
C ASN A 455 56.52 -23.54 -22.38
N ILE A 456 56.28 -23.61 -23.69
CA ILE A 456 56.02 -22.46 -24.57
C ILE A 456 54.78 -21.66 -24.13
N ILE A 457 53.75 -22.34 -23.60
CA ILE A 457 52.50 -21.69 -23.14
C ILE A 457 52.75 -20.83 -21.89
N ALA A 458 53.65 -21.27 -21.00
CA ALA A 458 54.04 -20.50 -19.83
C ALA A 458 54.89 -19.25 -20.19
N ARG A 459 55.63 -19.31 -21.30
CA ARG A 459 56.43 -18.17 -21.81
C ARG A 459 55.61 -17.17 -22.62
N SER A 460 54.62 -17.64 -23.38
CA SER A 460 53.74 -16.78 -24.22
C SER A 460 52.72 -16.02 -23.38
N SER A 461 52.15 -16.65 -22.35
CA SER A 461 51.13 -16.03 -21.47
C SER A 461 51.60 -14.80 -20.69
N LEU A 462 52.90 -14.65 -20.46
CA LEU A 462 53.50 -13.47 -19.83
C LEU A 462 54.27 -12.58 -20.83
N SER A 463 54.15 -12.84 -22.14
CA SER A 463 54.86 -12.09 -23.20
C SER A 463 56.39 -12.04 -22.99
N LEU A 464 57.00 -13.17 -22.60
CA LEU A 464 58.42 -13.35 -22.31
C LEU A 464 59.20 -14.05 -23.46
N LEU A 465 58.65 -14.07 -24.67
CA LEU A 465 59.29 -14.68 -25.84
C LEU A 465 60.49 -13.85 -26.32
N ALA A 466 61.52 -14.55 -26.81
CA ALA A 466 62.65 -13.93 -27.49
C ALA A 466 62.24 -13.64 -28.95
N LEU A 467 62.81 -12.60 -29.56
CA LEU A 467 62.53 -12.18 -30.95
C LEU A 467 62.69 -13.29 -32.00
N ALA A 468 63.44 -14.37 -31.69
CA ALA A 468 63.59 -15.53 -32.57
C ALA A 468 62.34 -16.42 -32.62
N ASP A 469 61.53 -16.47 -31.55
CA ASP A 469 60.34 -17.35 -31.45
C ASP A 469 59.09 -16.73 -32.11
N GLU A 470 59.14 -15.44 -32.47
CA GLU A 470 58.02 -14.69 -33.09
C GLU A 470 57.96 -14.88 -34.62
N TYR A 471 59.05 -15.34 -35.23
CA TYR A 471 59.18 -15.53 -36.68
C TYR A 471 58.63 -16.87 -37.18
N ASP A 472 58.57 -17.89 -36.33
CA ASP A 472 58.14 -19.26 -36.70
C ASP A 472 56.60 -19.43 -36.79
N ASN A 473 55.81 -18.37 -36.57
CA ASN A 473 54.34 -18.44 -36.53
C ASN A 473 53.61 -17.54 -37.55
N ILE A 474 54.22 -17.18 -38.67
CA ILE A 474 53.51 -16.56 -39.79
C ILE A 474 53.01 -17.67 -40.72
N PRO A 475 51.69 -17.86 -40.93
CA PRO A 475 51.20 -18.77 -41.97
C PRO A 475 51.60 -18.23 -43.35
N ASP A 476 52.18 -19.10 -44.19
CA ASP A 476 52.56 -18.81 -45.58
C ASP A 476 51.44 -18.07 -46.32
N ALA A 477 51.73 -16.83 -46.74
CA ALA A 477 50.87 -16.06 -47.62
C ALA A 477 51.09 -16.52 -49.07
N ASP A 478 50.06 -17.12 -49.67
CA ASP A 478 49.97 -17.48 -51.09
C ASP A 478 50.13 -16.23 -51.99
N PRO A 479 51.13 -16.18 -52.90
CA PRO A 479 51.41 -14.99 -53.71
C PRO A 479 50.57 -14.87 -55.00
N ASN A 480 49.52 -15.66 -55.22
CA ASN A 480 48.74 -15.63 -56.48
C ASN A 480 47.30 -15.09 -56.37
N ARG A 481 47.11 -13.89 -55.80
CA ARG A 481 45.86 -13.13 -56.00
C ARG A 481 46.14 -11.63 -56.13
N LEU A 482 46.33 -11.15 -57.37
CA LEU A 482 46.02 -9.79 -57.82
C LEU A 482 46.03 -9.74 -59.36
N THR A 483 44.85 -9.97 -59.97
CA THR A 483 44.34 -9.26 -61.16
C THR A 483 42.83 -9.16 -61.03
#